data_AF-A0A6L3X3J8-F1
#
_entry.id   AF-A0A6L3X3J8-F1
#
_cell.length_a   1.000
_cell.length_b   1.000
_cell.length_c   1.000
_cell.angle_alpha   90.00
_cell.angle_beta   90.00
_cell.angle_gamma   90.00
#
_symmetry.space_group_name_H-M   'P 1'
#
loop_
_entity.id
_entity.type
_entity.pdbx_description
1 polymer ?
#
loop_
_entity_poly.entity_id
_entity_poly.type
_entity_poly.pdbx_seq_one_letter_code
_entity_poly.pdbx_strand_id
1 'polypeptide(L)'
;MTTVFTTLKPYIKAAVAQNAKSGLPVMRPLFLHFEDDARAYTLKYQYLFGRDLLLAPVHEEGRRDWSLYLPQDTWVNAWTGETCQGGAITVDAPLGKPPVFYRQHSEWADLFSTLRHI
;
A
#
# COMPACT_ATOMS: atom_id res chain seq x y z
N MET A 1 7.20 -13.38 -6.99
CA MET A 1 6.04 -12.90 -6.19
C MET A 1 5.88 -13.62 -4.85
N THR A 2 6.05 -14.94 -4.77
CA THR A 2 5.99 -15.67 -3.49
C THR A 2 7.02 -15.18 -2.47
N THR A 3 8.24 -14.81 -2.91
CA THR A 3 9.28 -14.23 -2.04
C THR A 3 8.80 -12.96 -1.33
N VAL A 4 8.19 -12.02 -2.08
CA VAL A 4 7.59 -10.79 -1.53
C VAL A 4 6.55 -11.13 -0.45
N PHE A 5 5.66 -12.07 -0.74
CA PHE A 5 4.64 -12.51 0.21
C PHE A 5 5.24 -13.11 1.49
N THR A 6 6.26 -13.97 1.36
CA THR A 6 6.92 -14.57 2.53
C THR A 6 7.70 -13.56 3.35
N THR A 7 8.32 -12.55 2.70
CA THR A 7 8.99 -11.44 3.41
C THR A 7 8.00 -10.63 4.22
N LEU A 8 6.79 -10.38 3.69
CA LEU A 8 5.73 -9.65 4.38
C LEU A 8 5.03 -10.46 5.49
N LYS A 9 5.33 -11.74 5.67
CA LYS A 9 4.68 -12.63 6.65
C LYS A 9 4.59 -12.05 8.08
N PRO A 10 5.64 -11.41 8.65
CA PRO A 10 5.54 -10.82 9.99
C PRO A 10 4.46 -9.72 10.07
N TYR A 11 4.44 -8.82 9.08
CA TYR A 11 3.43 -7.76 8.98
C TYR A 11 2.01 -8.31 8.80
N ILE A 12 1.85 -9.31 7.92
CA ILE A 12 0.57 -9.97 7.69
C ILE A 12 0.04 -10.61 8.98
N LYS A 13 0.91 -11.30 9.73
CA LYS A 13 0.55 -11.89 11.03
C LYS A 13 0.10 -10.84 12.04
N ALA A 14 0.78 -9.70 12.11
CA ALA A 14 0.38 -8.60 12.99
C ALA A 14 -1.02 -8.06 12.62
N ALA A 15 -1.30 -7.87 11.33
CA ALA A 15 -2.62 -7.44 10.87
C ALA A 15 -3.72 -8.47 11.16
N VAL A 16 -3.44 -9.77 10.97
CA VAL A 16 -4.38 -10.86 11.29
C VAL A 16 -4.64 -10.94 12.80
N ALA A 17 -3.61 -10.75 13.63
CA ALA A 17 -3.79 -10.69 15.08
C ALA A 17 -4.67 -9.52 15.51
N GLN A 18 -4.50 -8.35 14.88
CA GLN A 18 -5.38 -7.18 15.11
C GLN A 18 -6.83 -7.48 14.69
N ASN A 19 -7.02 -8.14 13.56
CA ASN A 19 -8.33 -8.59 13.10
C ASN A 19 -8.99 -9.52 14.13
N ALA A 20 -8.26 -10.52 14.63
CA ALA A 20 -8.79 -11.44 15.65
C ALA A 20 -9.16 -10.72 16.96
N LYS A 21 -8.41 -9.69 17.35
CA LYS A 21 -8.64 -8.94 18.60
C LYS A 21 -9.78 -7.92 18.52
N SER A 22 -9.97 -7.27 17.37
CA SER A 22 -10.82 -6.07 17.26
C SER A 22 -11.81 -6.10 16.10
N GLY A 23 -11.76 -7.11 15.24
CA GLY A 23 -12.55 -7.18 14.01
C GLY A 23 -12.04 -6.27 12.88
N LEU A 24 -10.93 -5.55 13.08
CA LEU A 24 -10.39 -4.67 12.05
C LEU A 24 -9.80 -5.47 10.88
N PRO A 25 -10.35 -5.36 9.65
CA PRO A 25 -9.97 -6.23 8.54
C PRO A 25 -8.52 -6.01 8.10
N VAL A 26 -7.93 -7.00 7.43
CA VAL A 26 -6.55 -6.91 6.92
C VAL A 26 -6.49 -6.01 5.68
N MET A 27 -7.41 -6.17 4.74
CA MET A 27 -7.61 -5.23 3.63
C MET A 27 -8.64 -4.20 4.06
N ARG A 28 -8.28 -2.92 3.99
CA ARG A 28 -9.06 -1.81 4.55
C ARG A 28 -9.33 -0.77 3.48
N PRO A 29 -10.54 -0.21 3.42
CA PRO A 29 -10.77 0.98 2.63
C PRO A 29 -9.97 2.15 3.22
N LEU A 30 -9.59 3.11 2.38
CA LEU A 30 -8.76 4.25 2.82
C LEU A 30 -9.46 5.10 3.89
N PHE A 31 -10.77 5.32 3.75
CA PHE A 31 -11.53 6.19 4.65
C PHE A 31 -11.46 5.75 6.11
N LEU A 32 -11.18 4.46 6.40
CA LEU A 32 -11.08 3.94 7.75
C LEU A 32 -9.93 4.60 8.55
N HIS A 33 -8.89 5.08 7.87
CA HIS A 33 -7.74 5.75 8.48
C HIS A 33 -7.59 7.22 8.08
N PHE A 34 -8.46 7.70 7.19
CA PHE A 34 -8.43 9.02 6.58
C PHE A 34 -9.87 9.54 6.46
N GLU A 35 -10.54 9.67 7.60
CA GLU A 35 -11.98 9.99 7.69
C GLU A 35 -12.32 11.40 7.15
N ASP A 36 -11.38 12.35 7.27
CA ASP A 36 -11.57 13.72 6.77
C ASP A 36 -11.38 13.83 5.24
N ASP A 37 -10.92 12.77 4.58
CA ASP A 37 -10.64 12.76 3.16
C ASP A 37 -11.86 12.26 2.36
N ALA A 38 -12.63 13.19 1.81
CA ALA A 38 -13.82 12.88 1.01
C ALA A 38 -13.51 11.95 -0.20
N ARG A 39 -12.31 12.01 -0.78
CA ARG A 39 -11.95 11.13 -1.91
C ARG A 39 -11.84 9.68 -1.45
N ALA A 40 -11.38 9.44 -0.22
CA ALA A 40 -11.18 8.11 0.34
C ALA A 40 -12.47 7.26 0.38
N TYR A 41 -13.64 7.91 0.44
CA TYR A 41 -14.96 7.24 0.41
C TYR A 41 -15.41 6.78 -0.98
N THR A 42 -14.86 7.38 -2.03
CA THR A 42 -15.24 7.07 -3.43
C THR A 42 -14.34 6.04 -4.10
N LEU A 43 -13.18 5.75 -3.51
CA LEU A 43 -12.17 4.86 -4.08
C LEU A 43 -12.56 3.39 -3.89
N LYS A 44 -12.53 2.61 -4.98
CA LYS A 44 -12.92 1.19 -5.00
C LYS A 44 -11.79 0.23 -5.35
N TYR A 45 -10.80 0.69 -6.12
CA TYR A 45 -9.76 -0.15 -6.73
C TYR A 45 -8.39 0.00 -6.07
N GLN A 46 -8.33 0.67 -4.92
CA GLN A 46 -7.14 0.76 -4.09
C GLN A 46 -7.54 0.55 -2.63
N TYR A 47 -6.63 -0.01 -1.86
CA TYR A 47 -6.88 -0.38 -0.47
C TYR A 47 -5.61 -0.20 0.36
N LEU A 48 -5.81 -0.08 1.67
CA LEU A 48 -4.75 -0.24 2.64
C LEU A 48 -4.65 -1.70 3.03
N PHE A 49 -3.44 -2.25 3.03
CA PHE A 49 -3.14 -3.57 3.57
C PHE A 49 -2.53 -3.38 4.94
N GLY A 50 -3.30 -3.65 6.00
CA GLY A 50 -3.02 -3.16 7.34
C GLY A 50 -3.12 -1.63 7.41
N ARG A 51 -2.31 -0.98 8.25
CA ARG A 51 -2.30 0.51 8.38
C ARG A 51 -1.33 1.17 7.42
N ASP A 52 -0.26 0.46 7.06
CA ASP A 52 0.98 1.07 6.62
C ASP A 52 1.32 0.82 5.16
N LEU A 53 0.64 -0.12 4.48
CA LEU A 53 0.80 -0.36 3.05
C LEU A 53 -0.43 0.12 2.28
N LEU A 54 -0.23 0.85 1.19
CA LEU A 54 -1.26 1.21 0.20
C LEU A 54 -0.97 0.46 -1.10
N LEU A 55 -1.98 -0.20 -1.65
CA LEU A 55 -1.90 -0.92 -2.90
C LEU A 55 -2.97 -0.42 -3.88
N ALA A 56 -2.56 -0.22 -5.12
CA ALA A 56 -3.45 0.10 -6.24
C ALA A 56 -3.16 -0.87 -7.40
N PRO A 57 -3.77 -2.07 -7.41
CA PRO A 57 -3.52 -3.06 -8.45
C PRO A 57 -3.87 -2.53 -9.84
N VAL A 58 -2.96 -2.74 -10.79
CA VAL A 58 -3.23 -2.53 -12.22
C VAL A 58 -4.26 -3.56 -12.67
N HIS A 59 -5.41 -3.09 -13.13
CA HIS A 59 -6.53 -3.95 -13.53
C HIS A 59 -6.94 -3.77 -15.00
N GLU A 60 -6.14 -3.07 -15.79
CA GLU A 60 -6.33 -2.89 -17.23
C GLU A 60 -5.16 -3.50 -18.01
N GLU A 61 -5.46 -4.13 -19.14
CA GLU A 61 -4.47 -4.80 -19.99
C GLU A 61 -3.53 -3.79 -20.66
N GLY A 62 -2.27 -4.21 -20.89
CA GLY A 62 -1.30 -3.43 -21.67
C GLY A 62 -0.70 -2.20 -20.97
N ARG A 63 -1.13 -1.92 -19.74
CA ARG A 63 -0.63 -0.79 -18.94
C ARG A 63 0.80 -1.03 -18.45
N ARG A 64 1.61 0.03 -18.51
CA ARG A 64 2.97 0.09 -17.94
C ARG A 64 3.11 1.16 -16.87
N ASP A 65 2.07 1.95 -16.67
CA ASP A 65 1.90 2.96 -15.64
C ASP A 65 0.56 2.77 -14.95
N TRP A 66 0.39 3.43 -13.80
CA TRP A 66 -0.88 3.44 -13.10
C TRP A 66 -1.09 4.75 -12.38
N SER A 67 -2.31 5.30 -12.48
CA SER A 67 -2.72 6.49 -11.75
C SER A 67 -3.51 6.08 -10.51
N LEU A 68 -3.14 6.64 -9.37
CA LEU A 68 -3.78 6.36 -8.09
C LEU A 68 -3.83 7.61 -7.21
N TYR A 69 -4.53 7.50 -6.10
CA TYR A 69 -4.59 8.54 -5.08
C TYR A 69 -3.84 8.11 -3.82
N LEU A 70 -2.96 8.96 -3.32
CA LEU A 70 -2.37 8.84 -2.00
C LEU A 70 -3.11 9.79 -1.04
N PRO A 71 -3.68 9.30 0.07
CA PRO A 71 -4.22 10.18 1.09
C PRO A 71 -3.08 10.96 1.77
N GLN A 72 -3.42 12.06 2.44
CA GLN A 72 -2.44 12.97 3.06
C GLN A 72 -1.56 12.24 4.09
N ASP A 73 -0.34 11.92 3.67
CA ASP A 73 0.73 11.31 4.45
C ASP A 73 2.02 11.36 3.59
N THR A 74 3.14 10.94 4.16
CA THR A 74 4.37 10.71 3.39
C THR A 74 4.52 9.23 3.05
N TRP A 75 4.49 8.94 1.76
CA TRP A 75 4.50 7.58 1.22
C TRP A 75 5.83 7.29 0.53
N VAL A 76 6.28 6.05 0.61
CA VAL A 76 7.50 5.58 -0.07
C VAL A 76 7.14 4.45 -1.01
N ASN A 77 7.51 4.56 -2.27
CA ASN A 77 7.32 3.50 -3.25
C ASN A 77 8.18 2.29 -2.89
N ALA A 78 7.58 1.11 -2.77
CA ALA A 78 8.25 -0.11 -2.29
C ALA A 78 9.38 -0.58 -3.23
N TRP A 79 9.36 -0.21 -4.51
CA TRP A 79 10.30 -0.69 -5.52
C TRP A 79 11.39 0.33 -5.83
N THR A 80 11.05 1.62 -5.89
CA THR A 80 12.03 2.68 -6.22
C THR A 80 12.64 3.29 -4.96
N GLY A 81 11.92 3.27 -3.84
CA GLY A 81 12.28 4.03 -2.63
C GLY A 81 12.01 5.53 -2.76
N GLU A 82 11.39 5.97 -3.85
CA GLU A 82 10.99 7.37 -4.03
C GLU A 82 9.91 7.75 -3.02
N THR A 83 10.05 8.95 -2.47
CA THR A 83 9.08 9.51 -1.52
C THR A 83 8.06 10.37 -2.25
N CYS A 84 6.78 10.10 -2.03
CA CYS A 84 5.64 10.82 -2.59
C CYS A 84 4.81 11.42 -1.46
N GLN A 85 4.32 12.64 -1.68
CA GLN A 85 3.34 13.28 -0.80
C GLN A 85 1.92 12.89 -1.20
N GLY A 86 0.95 13.12 -0.31
CA GLY A 86 -0.47 12.91 -0.60
C GLY A 86 -0.94 13.68 -1.84
N GLY A 87 -1.83 13.07 -2.62
CA GLY A 87 -2.35 13.60 -3.88
C GLY A 87 -2.58 12.52 -4.94
N ALA A 88 -3.07 12.94 -6.10
CA ALA A 88 -3.14 12.07 -7.27
C ALA A 88 -1.76 11.98 -7.93
N ILE A 89 -1.29 10.76 -8.18
CA ILE A 89 0.01 10.50 -8.79
C ILE A 89 -0.11 9.44 -9.88
N THR A 90 0.83 9.46 -10.81
CA THR A 90 1.02 8.40 -11.82
C THR A 90 2.41 7.84 -11.65
N VAL A 91 2.53 6.51 -11.57
CA VAL A 91 3.81 5.82 -11.38
C VAL A 91 3.98 4.70 -12.40
N ASP A 92 5.24 4.37 -12.69
CA ASP A 92 5.58 3.17 -13.44
C ASP A 92 5.09 1.92 -12.71
N ALA A 93 4.43 1.05 -13.47
CA ALA A 93 3.83 -0.20 -13.00
C ALA A 93 4.08 -1.35 -14.00
N PRO A 94 5.35 -1.65 -14.34
CA PRO A 94 5.65 -2.80 -15.18
C PRO A 94 5.29 -4.11 -14.47
N LEU A 95 5.11 -5.19 -15.23
CA LEU A 95 4.91 -6.53 -14.68
C LEU A 95 6.02 -6.85 -13.66
N GLY A 96 5.61 -7.27 -12.47
CA GLY A 96 6.52 -7.54 -11.37
C GLY A 96 6.64 -6.44 -10.32
N LYS A 97 6.20 -5.20 -10.63
CA LYS A 97 6.28 -4.04 -9.73
C LYS A 97 4.92 -3.34 -9.65
N PRO A 98 3.90 -3.97 -9.04
CA PRO A 98 2.59 -3.34 -8.88
C PRO A 98 2.70 -2.05 -8.04
N PRO A 99 1.82 -1.05 -8.21
CA PRO A 99 1.85 0.16 -7.39
C PRO A 99 1.63 -0.18 -5.90
N VAL A 100 2.71 -0.10 -5.12
CA VAL A 100 2.74 -0.40 -3.69
C VAL A 100 3.54 0.68 -2.98
N PHE A 101 2.95 1.25 -1.94
CA PHE A 101 3.55 2.31 -1.14
C PHE A 101 3.47 1.96 0.33
N TYR A 102 4.47 2.35 1.11
CA TYR A 102 4.42 2.28 2.57
C TYR A 102 4.57 3.65 3.21
N ARG A 103 4.02 3.82 4.42
CA ARG A 103 4.18 5.07 5.17
C ARG A 103 5.63 5.23 5.64
N GLN A 104 6.24 6.39 5.41
CA GLN A 104 7.65 6.64 5.75
C GLN A 104 7.96 6.40 7.23
N HIS A 105 7.00 6.73 8.12
CA HIS A 105 7.15 6.61 9.57
C HIS A 105 6.52 5.32 10.14
N SER A 106 6.34 4.29 9.32
CA SER A 106 5.89 2.98 9.80
C SER A 106 6.97 2.30 10.65
N GLU A 107 6.57 1.65 11.74
CA GLU A 107 7.44 0.75 12.51
C GLU A 107 7.98 -0.43 11.68
N TRP A 108 7.34 -0.72 10.55
CA TRP A 108 7.71 -1.77 9.61
C TRP A 108 8.52 -1.26 8.42
N ALA A 109 8.93 0.02 8.41
CA ALA A 109 9.66 0.63 7.28
C ALA A 109 10.92 -0.15 6.91
N ASP A 110 11.69 -0.63 7.90
CA ASP A 110 12.87 -1.46 7.66
C ASP A 110 12.52 -2.72 6.87
N LEU A 111 11.45 -3.43 7.28
CA LEU A 111 10.97 -4.61 6.57
C LEU A 111 10.56 -4.28 5.13
N PHE A 112 9.80 -3.20 4.93
CA PHE A 112 9.31 -2.81 3.61
C PHE A 112 10.44 -2.36 2.68
N SER A 113 11.47 -1.70 3.21
CA SER A 113 12.64 -1.29 2.42
C SER A 113 13.39 -2.48 1.80
N THR A 114 13.31 -3.66 2.42
CA THR A 114 13.94 -4.88 1.87
C THR A 114 13.30 -5.35 0.57
N LEU A 115 12.03 -4.99 0.31
CA LEU A 115 11.30 -5.40 -0.90
C LEU A 115 11.95 -4.90 -2.19
N ARG A 116 12.68 -3.78 -2.13
CA ARG A 116 13.45 -3.22 -3.26
C ARG A 116 14.55 -4.16 -3.75
N HIS A 117 15.01 -5.07 -2.89
CA HIS A 117 16.14 -5.96 -3.16
C HIS A 117 15.70 -7.39 -3.51
N ILE A 118 14.40 -7.63 -3.65
CA ILE A 118 13.79 -8.92 -4.00
C ILE A 118 13.41 -8.92 -5.48
#